data_AF-A0A527XQD7-F1
#
_entry.id   AF-A0A527XQD7-F1
#
_cell.length_a   1.000
_cell.length_b   1.000
_cell.length_c   1.000
_cell.angle_alpha   90.00
_cell.angle_beta   90.00
_cell.angle_gamma   90.00
#
_symmetry.space_group_name_H-M   'P 1'
#
loop_
_entity.id
_entity.type
_entity.pdbx_description
1 polymer ?
#
loop_
_entity_poly.entity_id
_entity_poly.type
_entity_poly.pdbx_seq_one_letter_code
_entity_poly.pdbx_strand_id
1 'polypeptide(L)'
;ILDAVRTEGDAALLRFVRDLDKADVAAGNLKVSEAEFDAAFGKVDKDVIDSIRFGIANIRHFHEEQRPETMWLKEIRPGAYAGDRYTPIASVALYVPRGKGA
;
A
#
# COMPACT_ATOMS: atom_id res chain seq x y z
N ILE A 1 -17.56 -13.06 8.44
CA ILE A 1 -16.88 -11.79 8.06
C ILE A 1 -16.61 -11.77 6.56
N LEU A 2 -15.78 -12.68 6.03
CA LEU A 2 -15.44 -12.69 4.59
C LEU A 2 -16.67 -12.77 3.68
N ASP A 3 -17.59 -13.69 3.93
CA ASP A 3 -18.80 -13.82 3.11
C ASP A 3 -19.66 -12.56 3.14
N ALA A 4 -19.87 -11.98 4.33
CA ALA A 4 -20.61 -10.73 4.48
C ALA A 4 -19.96 -9.58 3.71
N VAL A 5 -18.63 -9.42 3.77
CA VAL A 5 -17.93 -8.39 2.97
C VAL A 5 -18.09 -8.67 1.47
N ARG A 6 -18.01 -9.94 1.06
CA ARG A 6 -18.17 -10.35 -0.34
C ARG A 6 -19.59 -10.08 -0.87
N THR A 7 -20.63 -10.31 -0.07
CA THR A 7 -22.03 -10.19 -0.52
C THR A 7 -22.66 -8.82 -0.25
N GLU A 8 -22.19 -8.10 0.77
CA GLU A 8 -22.79 -6.84 1.24
C GLU A 8 -21.88 -5.62 1.03
N GLY A 9 -20.61 -5.82 0.69
CA GLY A 9 -19.65 -4.73 0.43
C GLY A 9 -19.51 -3.76 1.61
N ASP A 10 -19.60 -2.46 1.31
CA ASP A 10 -19.41 -1.37 2.28
C ASP A 10 -20.35 -1.45 3.48
N ALA A 11 -21.57 -1.99 3.32
CA ALA A 11 -22.49 -2.15 4.43
C ALA A 11 -21.93 -3.10 5.51
N ALA A 12 -21.28 -4.19 5.10
CA ALA A 12 -20.58 -5.08 6.02
C ALA A 12 -19.33 -4.42 6.61
N LEU A 13 -18.58 -3.64 5.82
CA LEU A 13 -17.41 -2.91 6.32
C LEU A 13 -17.80 -1.91 7.42
N LEU A 14 -18.80 -1.06 7.19
CA LEU A 14 -19.28 -0.08 8.18
C LEU A 14 -19.79 -0.76 9.45
N ARG A 15 -20.49 -1.90 9.31
CA ARG A 15 -20.91 -2.71 10.46
C ARG A 15 -19.71 -3.21 11.26
N PHE A 16 -18.70 -3.80 10.61
CA PHE A 16 -17.53 -4.32 11.31
C PHE A 16 -16.64 -3.23 11.92
N VAL A 17 -16.52 -2.07 11.27
CA VAL A 17 -15.82 -0.90 11.86
C VAL A 17 -16.51 -0.45 13.16
N ARG A 18 -17.85 -0.41 13.18
CA ARG A 18 -18.61 -0.10 14.40
C ARG A 18 -18.46 -1.17 15.46
N ASP A 19 -18.56 -2.44 15.07
CA ASP A 19 -18.61 -3.56 16.01
C ASP A 19 -17.23 -3.90 16.59
N LEU A 20 -16.17 -3.81 15.80
CA LEU A 20 -14.81 -4.23 16.15
C LEU A 20 -13.93 -3.05 16.57
N ASP A 21 -13.90 -1.97 15.77
CA ASP A 21 -13.05 -0.80 16.03
C ASP A 21 -13.72 0.23 16.94
N LYS A 22 -15.02 0.06 17.22
CA LYS A 22 -15.85 0.99 18.00
C LYS A 22 -15.84 2.41 17.43
N ALA A 23 -15.65 2.53 16.12
CA ALA A 23 -15.65 3.79 15.40
C ALA A 23 -16.96 3.99 14.65
N ASP A 24 -17.47 5.22 14.62
CA ASP A 24 -18.63 5.57 13.82
C ASP A 24 -18.16 6.29 12.56
N VAL A 25 -18.20 5.57 11.43
CA VAL A 25 -17.79 6.07 10.12
C VAL A 25 -19.05 6.24 9.28
N ALA A 26 -19.22 7.42 8.69
CA ALA A 26 -20.35 7.69 7.81
C ALA A 26 -20.23 6.89 6.49
N ALA A 27 -21.37 6.55 5.90
CA ALA A 27 -21.38 5.93 4.57
C ALA A 27 -20.67 6.83 3.55
N GLY A 28 -19.79 6.25 2.74
CA GLY A 28 -18.94 6.99 1.79
C GLY A 28 -17.62 7.51 2.37
N ASN A 29 -17.41 7.45 3.69
CA ASN A 29 -16.20 7.96 4.37
C ASN A 29 -15.24 6.85 4.83
N LEU A 30 -15.27 5.67 4.19
CA LEU A 30 -14.29 4.60 4.45
C LEU A 30 -12.87 4.99 3.99
N LYS A 31 -12.78 5.90 3.01
CA LYS A 31 -11.51 6.44 2.50
C LYS A 31 -11.23 7.78 3.16
N VAL A 32 -10.04 7.91 3.74
CA VAL A 32 -9.51 9.18 4.27
C VAL A 32 -9.38 10.20 3.13
N SER A 33 -9.83 11.43 3.39
CA SER A 33 -9.80 12.55 2.45
C SER A 33 -8.42 13.25 2.42
N GLU A 34 -8.14 13.98 1.34
CA GLU A 34 -6.91 14.79 1.25
C GLU A 34 -6.84 15.86 2.36
N ALA A 35 -7.97 16.48 2.70
CA ALA A 35 -8.04 17.45 3.79
C ALA A 35 -7.66 16.84 5.16
N GLU A 36 -8.00 15.57 5.41
CA GLU A 36 -7.58 14.87 6.62
C GLU A 36 -6.06 14.58 6.62
N PHE A 37 -5.46 14.30 5.46
CA PHE A 37 -4.01 14.19 5.34
C PHE A 37 -3.32 15.52 5.62
N ASP A 38 -3.79 16.63 5.05
CA ASP A 38 -3.22 17.96 5.29
C ASP A 38 -3.32 18.35 6.77
N ALA A 39 -4.48 18.09 7.39
CA ALA A 39 -4.68 18.32 8.81
C ALA A 39 -3.76 17.43 9.69
N ALA A 40 -3.44 16.21 9.24
CA ALA A 40 -2.50 15.33 9.93
C ALA A 40 -1.05 15.83 9.79
N PHE A 41 -0.64 16.30 8.62
CA PHE A 41 0.69 16.90 8.41
C PHE A 41 0.91 18.11 9.32
N GLY A 42 -0.12 18.93 9.54
CA GLY A 42 -0.06 20.06 10.47
C GLY A 42 0.10 19.69 11.95
N LYS A 43 -0.07 18.40 12.31
CA LYS A 43 0.05 17.89 13.69
C LYS A 43 1.36 17.17 13.97
N VAL A 44 2.21 17.00 12.96
CA VAL A 44 3.49 16.28 13.09
C VAL A 44 4.63 17.27 12.99
N ASP A 45 5.58 17.16 13.93
CA ASP A 45 6.76 18.02 13.94
C ASP A 45 7.57 17.89 12.65
N LYS A 46 8.10 19.02 12.19
CA LYS A 46 8.89 19.09 10.95
C LYS A 46 10.07 18.10 10.95
N ASP A 47 10.78 17.99 12.07
CA ASP A 47 11.94 17.11 12.18
C ASP A 47 11.56 15.62 12.04
N VAL A 48 10.36 15.24 12.51
CA VAL A 48 9.82 13.88 12.33
C VAL A 48 9.49 13.63 10.86
N ILE A 49 8.84 14.59 10.19
CA ILE A 49 8.54 14.50 8.75
C ILE A 49 9.83 14.37 7.94
N ASP A 50 10.82 15.20 8.22
CA ASP A 50 12.09 15.21 7.50
C ASP A 50 12.86 13.88 7.73
N SER A 51 12.81 13.33 8.95
CA SER A 51 13.39 12.02 9.27
C SER A 51 12.71 10.87 8.49
N ILE A 52 11.37 10.88 8.40
CA ILE A 52 10.61 9.89 7.63
C ILE A 52 10.96 10.01 6.13
N ARG A 53 11.04 11.24 5.61
CA ARG A 53 11.42 11.50 4.20
C ARG A 53 12.82 11.01 3.88
N PHE A 54 13.77 11.21 4.79
CA PHE A 54 15.12 10.67 4.66
C PHE A 54 15.11 9.13 4.60
N GLY A 55 14.35 8.47 5.48
CA GLY A 55 14.16 7.02 5.44
C GLY A 55 13.56 6.53 4.11
N ILE A 56 12.51 7.21 3.62
CA ILE A 56 11.87 6.90 2.33
C ILE A 56 12.88 7.01 1.18
N ALA A 57 13.72 8.04 1.15
CA ALA A 57 14.72 8.23 0.10
C ALA A 57 15.74 7.07 0.08
N ASN A 58 16.24 6.66 1.24
CA ASN A 58 17.19 5.56 1.35
C ASN A 58 16.57 4.21 0.95
N ILE A 59 15.36 3.93 1.43
CA ILE A 59 14.62 2.69 1.08
C ILE A 59 14.38 2.65 -0.42
N ARG A 60 13.94 3.76 -1.02
CA ARG A 60 13.70 3.86 -2.46
C ARG A 60 14.98 3.61 -3.25
N HIS A 61 16.06 4.31 -2.91
CA HIS A 61 17.34 4.16 -3.60
C HIS A 61 17.81 2.71 -3.60
N PHE A 62 17.77 2.05 -2.45
CA PHE A 62 18.15 0.63 -2.34
C PHE A 62 17.29 -0.29 -3.21
N HIS A 63 15.97 -0.13 -3.22
CA HIS A 63 15.08 -0.99 -4.02
C HIS A 63 15.10 -0.67 -5.52
N GLU A 64 15.46 0.54 -5.90
CA GLU A 64 15.70 0.90 -7.31
C GLU A 64 16.93 0.18 -7.86
N GLU A 65 18.01 0.07 -7.08
CA GLU A 65 19.22 -0.71 -7.45
C GLU A 65 18.93 -2.22 -7.54
N GLN A 66 17.96 -2.73 -6.79
CA GLN A 66 17.54 -4.14 -6.84
C GLN A 66 16.57 -4.46 -7.98
N ARG A 67 16.06 -3.45 -8.69
CA ARG A 67 15.02 -3.65 -9.70
C ARG A 67 15.58 -4.49 -10.86
N PRO A 68 14.95 -5.62 -11.22
CA PRO A 68 15.40 -6.43 -12.35
C PRO A 68 15.23 -5.65 -13.66
N GLU A 69 16.03 -5.99 -14.67
CA GLU A 69 15.76 -5.55 -16.03
C GLU A 69 14.36 -6.02 -16.46
N THR A 70 13.63 -5.22 -17.23
CA THR A 70 12.25 -5.53 -17.63
C THR A 70 12.13 -6.90 -18.33
N MET A 71 13.12 -7.25 -19.13
CA MET A 71 13.20 -8.53 -19.82
C MET A 71 14.64 -8.78 -20.21
N TRP A 72 15.04 -10.04 -20.17
CA TRP A 72 16.26 -10.51 -20.82
C TRP A 72 15.95 -11.71 -21.70
N LEU A 73 16.79 -11.95 -22.72
CA LEU A 73 16.63 -13.05 -23.64
C LEU A 73 18.00 -13.58 -24.06
N LYS A 74 18.17 -14.90 -24.09
CA LYS A 74 19.40 -15.55 -24.49
C LYS A 74 19.12 -16.63 -25.52
N GLU A 75 19.92 -16.66 -26.59
CA GLU A 75 19.94 -17.77 -27.53
C GLU A 75 20.61 -18.98 -26.87
N ILE A 76 19.87 -20.07 -26.72
CA ILE A 76 20.35 -21.30 -26.08
C ILE A 76 20.99 -22.22 -27.12
N ARG A 77 20.42 -22.25 -28.32
CA ARG A 77 20.90 -22.93 -29.53
C ARG A 77 20.41 -22.15 -30.76
N PRO A 78 21.02 -22.32 -31.95
CA PRO A 78 20.64 -21.58 -33.14
C PRO A 78 19.11 -21.54 -33.36
N GLY A 79 18.53 -20.34 -33.28
CA GLY A 79 17.11 -20.08 -33.46
C GLY A 79 16.20 -20.33 -32.24
N ALA A 80 16.74 -20.75 -31.10
CA ALA A 80 15.99 -21.05 -29.88
C ALA A 80 16.39 -20.11 -28.73
N TYR A 81 15.43 -19.31 -28.24
CA TYR A 81 15.65 -18.29 -27.22
C TYR A 81 14.89 -18.60 -25.93
N ALA A 82 15.47 -18.24 -24.79
CA ALA A 82 14.83 -18.31 -23.48
C ALA A 82 15.25 -17.13 -22.60
N GLY A 83 14.39 -16.71 -21.68
CA GLY A 83 14.65 -15.64 -20.72
C GLY A 83 13.40 -15.27 -19.94
N ASP A 84 13.53 -14.27 -19.06
CA ASP A 84 12.45 -13.83 -18.19
C ASP A 84 11.91 -12.47 -18.61
N ARG A 85 10.62 -12.26 -18.34
CA ARG A 85 9.96 -10.95 -18.40
C ARG A 85 9.37 -10.63 -17.05
N TYR A 86 9.76 -9.51 -16.48
CA TYR A 86 9.26 -9.04 -15.19
C TYR A 86 8.21 -7.96 -15.42
N THR A 87 7.04 -8.11 -14.81
CA THR A 87 5.97 -7.11 -14.82
C THR A 87 5.46 -6.86 -13.40
N PRO A 88 5.14 -5.60 -13.06
CA PRO A 88 4.59 -5.29 -11.74
C PRO A 88 3.21 -5.92 -11.55
N ILE A 89 2.87 -6.24 -10.30
CA ILE A 89 1.50 -6.59 -9.92
C ILE A 89 0.62 -5.34 -10.09
N ALA A 90 -0.55 -5.49 -10.70
CA ALA A 90 -1.42 -4.36 -11.03
C ALA A 90 -1.98 -3.61 -9.81
N SER A 91 -2.18 -4.31 -8.69
CA SER A 91 -2.67 -3.72 -7.44
C SER A 91 -2.11 -4.48 -6.24
N VAL A 92 -1.69 -3.72 -5.22
CA VAL A 92 -1.20 -4.24 -3.94
C VAL A 92 -1.94 -3.53 -2.81
N ALA A 93 -2.17 -4.23 -1.71
CA ALA A 93 -2.75 -3.67 -0.50
C ALA A 93 -1.75 -3.78 0.66
N LEU A 94 -1.62 -2.71 1.42
CA LEU A 94 -0.80 -2.65 2.63
C LEU A 94 -1.73 -2.55 3.84
N TYR A 95 -1.66 -3.52 4.74
CA TYR A 95 -2.38 -3.49 6.01
C TYR A 95 -1.45 -2.99 7.11
N VAL A 96 -1.81 -1.88 7.74
CA VAL A 96 -1.09 -1.32 8.88
C VAL A 96 -1.97 -1.48 10.13
N PRO A 97 -1.57 -2.29 11.12
CA PRO A 97 -2.35 -2.46 12.34
C PRO A 97 -2.38 -1.17 13.16
N ARG A 98 -3.46 -0.94 13.91
CA ARG A 98 -3.59 0.20 14.81
C ARG A 98 -2.96 -0.13 16.18
N GLY A 99 -2.12 0.76 16.72
CA GLY A 99 -1.59 0.65 18.08
C GLY A 99 -0.35 1.55 18.32
N LYS A 100 0.07 1.74 19.57
CA LYS A 100 1.26 2.54 19.93
C LYS A 100 2.61 1.96 19.43
N GLY A 101 2.58 0.84 18.70
CA GLY A 101 3.77 0.18 18.13
C GLY A 101 3.69 -0.02 16.62
N ALA A 102 2.82 0.72 15.93
CA ALA A 102 2.75 0.81 14.48
C ALA A 102 3.51 2.03 13.97
#